data_AF-A0A538RZJ1-F1
#
_entry.id   AF-A0A538RZJ1-F1
#
_cell.length_a   1.000
_cell.length_b   1.000
_cell.length_c   1.000
_cell.angle_alpha   90.00
_cell.angle_beta   90.00
_cell.angle_gamma   90.00
#
_symmetry.space_group_name_H-M   'P 1'
#
loop_
_entity.id
_entity.type
_entity.pdbx_description
1 polymer ?
#
loop_
_entity_poly.entity_id
_entity_poly.type
_entity_poly.pdbx_seq_one_letter_code
_entity_poly.pdbx_strand_id
1 'polypeptide(L)' 'MVSRKSLPAAVQRRVRAAARHRCGYCLSPQRLLPWELEIEHLLPAARGSTDAEDNLWLSCRSCNSFKCACTP' A
#
# COMPACT_ATOMS: atom_id res chain seq x y z
N MET A 1 -5.86 0.38 -21.38
CA MET A 1 -6.72 0.23 -20.19
C MET A 1 -6.21 -0.95 -19.38
N VAL A 2 -5.23 -0.72 -18.49
CA VAL A 2 -4.74 -1.80 -17.60
C VAL A 2 -5.78 -1.94 -16.48
N SER A 3 -6.59 -3.00 -16.57
CA SER A 3 -7.47 -3.39 -15.48
C SER A 3 -6.60 -3.61 -14.24
N ARG A 4 -6.73 -2.72 -13.25
CA ARG A 4 -6.04 -2.87 -11.96
C ARG A 4 -6.53 -4.17 -11.35
N LYS A 5 -5.71 -5.22 -11.44
CA LYS A 5 -6.01 -6.53 -10.87
C LYS A 5 -6.18 -6.32 -9.37
N SER A 6 -7.40 -6.47 -8.85
CA SER A 6 -7.62 -6.46 -7.41
C SER A 6 -6.81 -7.59 -6.79
N LEU A 7 -5.94 -7.25 -5.82
CA LEU A 7 -5.15 -8.25 -5.10
C LEU A 7 -6.09 -9.26 -4.43
N PRO A 8 -5.76 -10.57 -4.42
CA PRO A 8 -6.59 -11.56 -3.75
C PRO A 8 -6.82 -11.21 -2.28
N ALA A 9 -8.02 -11.43 -1.75
CA ALA A 9 -8.38 -11.08 -0.36
C ALA A 9 -7.42 -11.72 0.68
N ALA A 10 -6.87 -12.89 0.39
CA ALA A 10 -5.86 -13.54 1.22
C ALA A 10 -4.56 -12.73 1.32
N VAL A 11 -4.09 -12.18 0.19
CA VAL A 11 -2.91 -11.30 0.13
C VAL A 11 -3.19 -10.03 0.91
N GLN A 12 -4.36 -9.42 0.71
CA GLN A 12 -4.73 -8.20 1.44
C GLN A 12 -4.73 -8.39 2.96
N ARG A 13 -5.26 -9.52 3.44
CA ARG A 13 -5.23 -9.88 4.86
C ARG A 13 -3.81 -10.07 5.38
N ARG A 14 -2.94 -10.76 4.63
CA ARG A 14 -1.54 -10.98 5.03
C ARG A 14 -0.78 -9.66 5.15
N VAL A 15 -0.89 -8.79 4.15
CA VAL A 15 -0.25 -7.46 4.16
C VAL A 15 -0.77 -6.61 5.34
N ARG A 16 -2.09 -6.59 5.57
CA ARG A 16 -2.68 -5.85 6.69
C ARG A 16 -2.22 -6.36 8.06
N ALA A 17 -2.13 -7.68 8.21
CA ALA A 17 -1.64 -8.31 9.44
C ALA A 17 -0.15 -8.05 9.66
N ALA A 18 0.68 -8.18 8.61
CA ALA A 18 2.12 -7.91 8.65
C ALA A 18 2.41 -6.46 9.04
N ALA A 19 1.66 -5.51 8.47
CA ALA A 19 1.77 -4.08 8.79
C ALA A 19 1.11 -3.72 10.14
N ARG A 20 0.51 -4.67 10.87
CA ARG A 20 -0.19 -4.46 12.14
C ARG A 20 -1.20 -3.31 12.08
N HIS A 21 -1.90 -3.19 10.95
CA HIS A 21 -2.84 -2.09 10.68
C HIS A 21 -2.25 -0.68 10.88
N ARG A 22 -0.98 -0.48 10.51
CA ARG A 22 -0.27 0.80 10.56
C ARG A 22 0.23 1.21 9.18
N CYS A 23 0.27 2.53 8.94
CA CYS A 23 0.93 3.09 7.77
C CYS A 23 2.44 2.79 7.83
N GLY A 24 3.07 2.45 6.70
CA GLY A 24 4.52 2.17 6.67
C GLY A 24 5.41 3.37 6.76
N TYR A 25 4.91 4.50 6.28
CA TYR A 25 5.69 5.72 6.22
C TYR A 25 5.61 6.48 7.54
N CYS A 26 4.39 6.77 8.00
CA CYS A 26 4.18 7.57 9.21
C CYS A 26 3.89 6.74 10.47
N LEU A 27 3.78 5.40 10.37
CA LEU A 27 3.45 4.50 11.48
C LEU A 27 2.09 4.75 12.15
N SER A 28 1.28 5.66 11.59
CA SER A 28 -0.06 5.95 12.11
C SER A 28 -0.93 4.70 12.05
N PRO A 29 -1.53 4.29 13.19
CA PRO A 29 -2.48 3.18 13.22
C PRO A 29 -3.80 3.56 12.53
N GLN A 30 -4.44 2.56 11.94
CA GLN A 30 -5.75 2.67 11.29
C GLN A 30 -6.80 3.37 12.18
N ARG A 31 -6.74 3.15 13.49
CA ARG A 31 -7.64 3.77 14.48
C ARG A 31 -7.57 5.30 14.48
N LEU A 32 -6.42 5.89 14.20
CA LEU A 32 -6.20 7.34 14.27
C LEU A 32 -6.46 8.04 12.94
N LEU A 33 -6.74 7.29 11.89
CA LEU A 33 -7.00 7.81 10.55
C LEU A 33 -8.50 7.73 10.26
N PRO A 34 -9.11 8.78 9.72
CA PRO A 34 -10.53 8.76 9.36
C PRO A 34 -10.81 8.01 8.06
N TRP A 35 -9.78 7.52 7.37
CA TRP A 35 -9.86 6.72 6.15
C TRP A 35 -9.16 5.38 6.32
N GLU A 36 -9.56 4.39 5.53
CA GLU A 36 -8.88 3.10 5.47
C GLU A 36 -7.46 3.25 4.90
N LEU A 37 -6.51 2.53 5.49
CA LEU A 37 -5.19 2.32 4.93
C LEU A 37 -5.33 1.49 3.64
N GLU A 38 -4.71 1.99 2.58
CA GLU A 38 -4.70 1.39 1.25
C GLU A 38 -3.46 0.50 1.11
N ILE A 39 -3.57 -0.56 0.30
CA ILE A 39 -2.41 -1.39 -0.05
C ILE A 39 -1.75 -0.78 -1.28
N GLU A 40 -0.47 -0.50 -1.16
CA GLU A 40 0.33 0.22 -2.14
C GLU A 40 1.58 -0.58 -2.47
N HIS A 41 2.06 -0.46 -3.71
CA HIS A 41 3.35 -1.00 -4.13
C HIS A 41 4.48 -0.06 -3.73
N LEU A 42 5.47 -0.54 -2.97
CA LEU A 42 6.66 0.22 -2.57
C LEU A 42 7.44 0.68 -3.81
N LEU A 43 7.72 -0.25 -4.71
CA LEU A 43 8.32 0.03 -6.03
C LEU A 43 7.23 0.07 -7.10
N PRO A 44 7.20 1.08 -7.97
CA PRO A 44 6.24 1.14 -9.05
C PRO A 44 6.50 0.05 -10.11
N ALA A 45 5.42 -0.54 -10.64
CA ALA A 45 5.46 -1.60 -11.66
C ALA A 45 6.31 -1.23 -12.89
N ALA A 46 6.43 0.07 -13.21
CA ALA A 46 7.27 0.59 -14.29
C ALA A 46 8.76 0.23 -14.15
N ARG A 47 9.25 -0.10 -12.94
CA ARG A 47 10.63 -0.51 -12.70
C ARG A 47 10.81 -2.03 -12.61
N GLY A 48 9.84 -2.82 -13.11
CA GLY A 48 9.89 -4.28 -13.04
C GLY A 48 9.50 -4.86 -11.69
N SER A 49 8.75 -4.09 -10.88
CA SER A 49 8.30 -4.57 -9.57
C SER A 49 7.23 -5.64 -9.72
N THR A 50 7.33 -6.71 -8.96
CA THR A 50 6.32 -7.78 -8.88
C THR A 50 5.21 -7.42 -7.89
N ASP A 51 4.02 -8.01 -8.07
CA ASP A 51 2.94 -8.05 -7.06
C ASP A 51 3.28 -8.97 -5.86
N ALA A 52 4.58 -9.10 -5.56
CA ALA A 52 5.07 -9.89 -4.44
C ALA A 52 4.67 -9.21 -3.14
N GLU A 53 4.36 -10.01 -2.12
CA GLU A 53 3.95 -9.50 -0.80
C GLU A 53 5.01 -8.57 -0.19
N ASP A 54 6.28 -8.82 -0.49
CA ASP A 54 7.41 -8.00 -0.02
C ASP A 54 7.44 -6.60 -0.67
N ASN A 55 6.75 -6.42 -1.79
CA ASN A 55 6.58 -5.12 -2.46
C ASN A 55 5.26 -4.44 -2.11
N LEU A 56 4.40 -5.07 -1.31
CA LEU A 56 3.10 -4.53 -0.90
C LEU A 56 3.16 -4.03 0.53
N TRP A 57 2.66 -2.81 0.76
CA TRP A 57 2.64 -2.21 2.09
C TRP A 57 1.34 -1.42 2.32
N LEU A 58 0.90 -1.28 3.59
CA LEU A 58 -0.19 -0.37 3.97
C LEU A 58 0.23 1.10 4.06
N SER A 59 -0.36 1.97 3.26
CA SER A 59 -0.15 3.41 3.32
C SER A 59 -1.43 4.17 3.61
N CYS A 60 -1.29 5.30 4.29
CA CYS A 60 -2.40 6.23 4.43
C CYS A 60 -2.50 7.09 3.17
N ARG A 61 -3.71 7.59 2.88
CA ARG A 61 -3.97 8.42 1.68
C ARG A 61 -2.98 9.57 1.54
N SER A 62 -2.65 10.25 2.64
CA SER A 62 -1.68 11.37 2.64
C SER A 62 -0.28 10.94 2.20
N CYS A 63 0.24 9.83 2.75
CA CYS A 63 1.57 9.33 2.39
C CYS A 63 1.59 8.77 0.97
N ASN A 64 0.53 8.04 0.57
CA ASN A 64 0.39 7.51 -0.78
C ASN A 64 0.40 8.65 -1.82
N SER A 65 -0.41 9.69 -1.59
CA SER A 65 -0.45 10.87 -2.46
C SER A 65 0.90 11.61 -2.52
N PHE A 66 1.60 11.74 -1.39
CA PHE A 66 2.92 12.37 -1.35
C PHE A 66 3.94 11.61 -2.21
N LYS A 67 3.98 10.28 -2.09
CA LYS A 67 4.88 9.46 -2.89
C LYS A 67 4.57 9.58 -4.38
N CYS A 68 3.30 9.48 -4.78
CA CYS A 68 2.89 9.65 -6.18
C CYS A 68 3.30 11.02 -6.76
N ALA A 69 3.32 12.08 -5.95
CA ALA A 69 3.80 13.39 -6.38
C ALA A 69 5.33 13.46 -6.55
N CYS A 70 6.09 12.68 -5.78
CA CYS A 70 7.55 12.66 -5.83
C CYS A 70 8.14 11.64 -6.83
N THR A 71 7.36 10.67 -7.31
CA THR A 71 7.77 9.74 -8.37
C THR A 71 7.17 10.16 -9.71
N PRO A 72 7.95 10.76 -10.63
CA PRO A 72 7.49 11.10 -11.99
C PRO A 72 7.29 9.86 -12.87
#